data_AF-A0A6N7W7R1-F1
#
_entry.id   AF-A0A6N7W7R1-F1
#
_cell.length_a   1.000
_cell.length_b   1.000
_cell.length_c   1.000
_cell.angle_alpha   90.00
_cell.angle_beta   90.00
_cell.angle_gamma   90.00
#
_symmetry.space_group_name_H-M   'P 1'
#
loop_
_entity.id
_entity.type
_entity.pdbx_description
1 polymer ?
#
loop_
_entity_poly.entity_id
_entity_poly.type
_entity_poly.pdbx_seq_one_letter_code
_entity_poly.pdbx_strand_id
1 'polypeptide(L)'
;MAKYKVGDIVTIRQWEDMAKEYETNSCGTIEMPCNFVKSMRYMCGNKYRVDDVLDSGNYCIDGWTVSDQMIVNEPKKQQLVIYRKGNATIGILKENGKEVKRAAAKLHPDDTYNFETGAHLILDRIFKDDAIVEPLYNGKVVCLSNTNNISKYTVGKIYEFKEGRFVCDGGHSTPRYAVHTFDEWKASSSAEWLEIKE
;
A
#
# COMPACT_ATOMS: atom_id res chain seq x y z
N MET A 1 2.74 -14.73 7.75
CA MET A 1 4.02 -14.83 7.01
C MET A 1 5.15 -14.51 7.97
N ALA A 2 6.26 -15.24 7.90
CA ALA A 2 7.42 -15.01 8.77
C ALA A 2 8.07 -13.65 8.47
N LYS A 3 8.37 -12.87 9.53
CA LYS A 3 9.01 -11.54 9.45
C LYS A 3 10.52 -11.62 9.23
N TYR A 4 11.14 -12.67 9.77
CA TYR A 4 12.58 -12.93 9.68
C TYR A 4 12.84 -14.22 8.92
N LYS A 5 14.04 -14.36 8.36
CA LYS A 5 14.48 -15.57 7.65
C LYS A 5 15.70 -16.19 8.31
N VAL A 6 15.94 -17.46 7.99
CA VAL A 6 17.15 -18.20 8.44
C VAL A 6 18.41 -17.39 8.12
N GLY A 7 19.24 -17.19 9.14
CA GLY A 7 20.46 -16.41 9.05
C GLY A 7 20.35 -14.93 9.42
N ASP A 8 19.15 -14.38 9.63
CA ASP A 8 19.01 -13.03 10.18
C ASP A 8 19.52 -12.99 11.63
N ILE A 9 20.13 -11.86 12.02
CA ILE A 9 20.51 -11.58 13.41
C ILE A 9 19.43 -10.74 14.06
N VAL A 10 18.87 -11.25 15.15
CA VAL A 10 17.77 -10.62 15.88
C VAL A 10 18.16 -10.41 17.34
N THR A 11 17.66 -9.34 17.94
CA THR A 11 17.85 -9.07 19.38
C THR A 11 16.61 -9.56 20.13
N ILE A 12 16.76 -10.33 21.20
CA ILE A 12 15.62 -10.71 22.05
C ILE A 12 15.29 -9.55 23.00
N ARG A 13 14.00 -9.27 23.20
CA ARG A 13 13.52 -8.20 24.08
C ARG A 13 13.96 -8.42 25.53
N GLN A 14 13.90 -7.35 26.32
CA GLN A 14 14.12 -7.46 27.76
C GLN A 14 12.95 -8.19 28.44
N TRP A 15 13.28 -8.98 29.46
CA TRP A 15 12.27 -9.72 30.25
C TRP A 15 11.24 -8.76 30.84
N GLU A 16 11.69 -7.67 31.45
CA GLU A 16 10.81 -6.71 32.14
C GLU A 16 9.85 -6.01 31.16
N ASP A 17 10.29 -5.70 29.94
CA ASP A 17 9.43 -5.11 28.91
C ASP A 17 8.33 -6.10 28.50
N MET A 18 8.68 -7.37 28.34
CA MET A 18 7.70 -8.42 28.02
C MET A 18 6.77 -8.72 29.19
N ALA A 19 7.28 -8.78 30.43
CA ALA A 19 6.46 -9.07 31.62
C ALA A 19 5.53 -7.91 32.00
N LYS A 20 5.86 -6.68 31.59
CA LYS A 20 4.98 -5.52 31.73
C LYS A 20 3.86 -5.52 30.70
N GLU A 21 4.14 -5.98 29.48
CA GLU A 21 3.16 -6.04 28.38
C GLU A 21 2.27 -7.29 28.48
N TYR A 22 2.84 -8.41 28.92
CA TYR A 22 2.19 -9.71 29.02
C TYR A 22 2.22 -10.19 30.48
N GLU A 23 1.08 -10.66 30.97
CA GLU A 23 0.98 -11.16 32.34
C GLU A 23 1.89 -12.37 32.57
N THR A 24 2.42 -12.46 33.78
CA THR A 24 3.24 -13.59 34.21
C THR A 24 2.39 -14.52 35.06
N ASN A 25 2.38 -15.81 34.73
CA ASN A 25 1.63 -16.80 35.51
C ASN A 25 2.34 -17.20 36.81
N SER A 26 1.68 -18.02 37.62
CA SER A 26 2.18 -18.48 38.94
C SER A 26 3.54 -19.18 38.90
N CYS A 27 3.92 -19.75 37.75
CA CYS A 27 5.22 -20.40 37.54
C CYS A 27 6.33 -19.39 37.17
N GLY A 28 5.96 -18.14 36.93
CA GLY A 28 6.84 -17.07 36.48
C GLY A 28 7.18 -17.16 34.98
N THR A 29 6.29 -17.76 34.19
CA THR A 29 6.34 -17.80 32.72
C THR A 29 5.48 -16.66 32.18
N ILE A 30 5.98 -15.95 31.17
CA ILE A 30 5.20 -14.91 30.50
C ILE A 30 4.27 -15.60 29.51
N GLU A 31 2.96 -15.37 29.64
CA GLU A 31 1.93 -15.97 28.80
C GLU A 31 1.81 -15.20 27.48
N MET A 32 2.67 -15.58 26.54
CA MET A 32 2.68 -15.07 25.17
C MET A 32 2.26 -16.19 24.21
N PRO A 33 2.02 -15.92 22.91
CA PRO A 33 1.69 -16.96 21.93
C PRO A 33 2.69 -18.13 21.87
N CYS A 34 3.92 -17.91 22.34
CA CYS A 34 4.83 -18.96 22.79
C CYS A 34 5.22 -18.70 24.24
N ASN A 35 5.22 -19.73 25.08
CA ASN A 35 5.60 -19.58 26.49
C ASN A 35 7.05 -19.09 26.61
N PHE A 36 7.27 -17.94 27.25
CA PHE A 36 8.61 -17.44 27.57
C PHE A 36 8.95 -17.80 29.00
N VAL A 37 9.70 -18.89 29.15
CA VAL A 37 10.02 -19.49 30.46
C VAL A 37 11.25 -18.83 31.11
N LYS A 38 11.37 -18.95 32.43
CA LYS A 38 12.50 -18.38 33.19
C LYS A 38 13.88 -18.77 32.66
N SER A 39 14.04 -20.00 32.16
CA SER A 39 15.30 -20.48 31.60
C SER A 39 15.71 -19.74 30.32
N MET A 40 14.81 -19.01 29.66
CA MET A 40 15.13 -18.20 28.48
C MET A 40 15.61 -16.79 28.83
N ARG A 41 15.63 -16.40 30.12
CA ARG A 41 16.04 -15.05 30.56
C ARG A 41 17.45 -14.66 30.13
N TYR A 42 18.37 -15.62 29.97
CA TYR A 42 19.73 -15.32 29.52
C TYR A 42 19.77 -14.77 28.08
N MET A 43 18.71 -14.99 27.31
CA MET A 43 18.61 -14.48 25.94
C MET A 43 18.26 -12.99 25.88
N CYS A 44 17.61 -12.46 26.91
CA CYS A 44 17.11 -11.09 26.93
C CYS A 44 18.23 -10.05 26.69
N GLY A 45 18.02 -9.17 25.72
CA GLY A 45 18.98 -8.12 25.35
C GLY A 45 20.15 -8.58 24.47
N ASN A 46 20.29 -9.89 24.23
CA ASN A 46 21.36 -10.44 23.43
C ASN A 46 20.92 -10.65 21.97
N LYS A 47 21.93 -10.70 21.08
CA LYS A 47 21.74 -10.94 19.65
C LYS A 47 21.98 -12.40 19.32
N TYR A 48 21.05 -12.99 18.57
CA TYR A 48 21.13 -14.36 18.12
C TYR A 48 20.84 -14.47 16.63
N ARG A 49 21.34 -15.54 16.02
CA ARG A 49 21.03 -15.90 14.65
C ARG A 49 19.74 -16.72 14.62
N VAL A 50 18.88 -16.49 13.63
CA VAL A 50 17.74 -17.36 13.36
C VAL A 50 18.25 -18.66 12.73
N ASP A 51 18.06 -19.77 13.45
CA ASP A 51 18.49 -21.11 13.04
C ASP A 51 17.48 -21.75 12.08
N ASP A 52 16.18 -21.57 12.35
CA ASP A 52 15.10 -22.09 11.50
C ASP A 52 13.81 -21.24 11.59
N VAL A 53 12.93 -21.37 10.59
CA VAL A 53 11.59 -20.76 10.55
C VAL A 53 10.55 -21.88 10.50
N LEU A 54 9.74 -21.99 11.56
CA LEU A 54 8.73 -23.03 11.70
C LEU A 54 7.48 -22.70 10.88
N ASP A 55 6.70 -23.72 10.49
CA ASP A 55 5.44 -23.56 9.74
C ASP A 55 4.41 -22.69 10.47
N SER A 56 4.50 -22.62 11.80
CA SER A 56 3.66 -21.74 12.64
C SER A 56 4.00 -20.25 12.50
N GLY A 57 5.11 -19.90 11.83
CA GLY A 57 5.64 -18.54 11.75
C GLY A 57 6.56 -18.13 12.91
N ASN A 58 6.83 -19.03 13.84
CA ASN A 58 7.81 -18.85 14.92
C ASN A 58 9.24 -19.21 14.45
N TYR A 59 10.24 -18.86 15.25
CA TYR A 59 11.65 -19.01 14.92
C TYR A 59 12.34 -19.96 15.89
N CYS A 60 13.24 -20.80 15.38
CA CYS A 60 14.19 -21.54 16.22
C CYS A 60 15.44 -20.66 16.42
N ILE A 61 15.79 -20.40 17.67
CA ILE A 61 16.93 -19.56 18.06
C ILE A 61 17.60 -20.20 19.27
N ASP A 62 18.87 -20.62 19.15
CA ASP A 62 19.66 -21.20 20.25
C ASP A 62 18.95 -22.39 20.94
N GLY A 63 18.26 -23.21 20.13
CA GLY A 63 17.49 -24.37 20.60
C GLY A 63 16.12 -24.05 21.20
N TRP A 64 15.71 -22.78 21.24
CA TRP A 64 14.39 -22.35 21.72
C TRP A 64 13.46 -21.93 20.59
N THR A 65 12.16 -22.13 20.80
CA THR A 65 11.12 -21.55 19.93
C THR A 65 10.77 -20.15 20.41
N VAL A 66 10.96 -19.16 19.54
CA VAL A 66 10.78 -17.74 19.82
C VAL A 66 9.75 -17.16 18.84
N SER A 67 8.81 -16.34 19.34
CA SER A 67 7.85 -15.62 18.47
C SER A 67 8.39 -14.24 18.07
N ASP A 68 7.79 -13.62 17.06
CA ASP A 68 8.17 -12.26 16.65
C ASP A 68 7.95 -11.22 17.75
N GLN A 69 6.99 -11.44 18.66
CA GLN A 69 6.72 -10.57 19.81
C GLN A 69 7.83 -10.56 20.85
N MET A 70 8.71 -11.58 20.84
CA MET A 70 9.87 -11.69 21.73
C MET A 70 11.13 -11.05 21.11
N ILE A 71 11.09 -10.69 19.84
CA ILE A 71 12.19 -10.07 19.13
C ILE A 71 12.01 -8.55 19.18
N VAL A 72 13.10 -7.82 19.43
CA VAL A 72 13.10 -6.36 19.41
C VAL A 72 12.71 -5.92 18.01
N ASN A 73 11.57 -5.22 17.93
CA ASN A 73 11.16 -4.54 16.72
C ASN A 73 11.96 -3.23 16.62
N GLU A 74 13.23 -3.32 16.18
CA GLU A 74 14.00 -2.12 15.92
C GLU A 74 13.32 -1.33 14.79
N PRO A 75 13.08 -0.02 14.98
CA PRO A 75 12.50 0.79 13.91
C PRO A 75 13.40 0.66 12.70
N LYS A 76 12.82 0.19 11.58
CA LYS A 76 13.55 0.02 10.34
C LYS A 76 14.29 1.32 10.03
N LYS A 77 15.61 1.25 9.86
CA LYS A 77 16.38 2.42 9.42
C LYS A 77 15.96 2.74 7.99
N GLN A 78 15.21 3.82 7.81
CA GLN A 78 14.79 4.31 6.50
C GLN A 78 15.74 5.42 6.04
N GLN A 79 16.20 5.35 4.81
CA GLN A 79 17.03 6.37 4.19
C GLN A 79 16.55 6.65 2.77
N LEU A 80 16.35 7.92 2.44
CA LEU A 80 16.06 8.35 1.08
C LEU A 80 17.29 9.07 0.51
N VAL A 81 17.79 8.58 -0.62
CA VAL A 81 18.94 9.17 -1.34
C VAL A 81 18.43 9.77 -2.64
N ILE A 82 18.57 11.08 -2.80
CA ILE A 82 18.21 11.80 -4.03
C ILE A 82 19.47 12.41 -4.63
N TYR A 83 19.72 12.16 -5.91
CA TYR A 83 20.88 12.70 -6.62
C TYR A 83 20.59 12.95 -8.10
N ARG A 84 21.38 13.82 -8.74
CA ARG A 84 21.30 14.09 -10.17
C ARG A 84 22.20 13.14 -10.94
N LYS A 85 21.71 12.60 -12.05
CA LYS A 85 22.48 11.86 -13.04
C LYS A 85 22.12 12.36 -14.44
N GLY A 86 22.95 13.24 -15.02
CA GLY A 86 22.70 13.84 -16.32
C GLY A 86 21.47 14.75 -16.33
N ASN A 87 20.53 14.48 -17.23
CA ASN A 87 19.23 15.18 -17.33
C ASN A 87 18.13 14.55 -16.44
N ALA A 88 18.49 13.68 -15.50
CA ALA A 88 17.55 13.03 -14.60
C ALA A 88 17.90 13.24 -13.13
N THR A 89 16.88 13.34 -12.30
CA THR A 89 16.96 13.21 -10.84
C THR A 89 16.58 11.78 -10.48
N ILE A 90 17.37 11.11 -9.64
CA ILE A 90 17.17 9.73 -9.21
C ILE A 90 16.91 9.71 -7.72
N GLY A 91 15.91 8.96 -7.28
CA GLY A 91 15.59 8.70 -5.90
C GLY A 91 15.70 7.22 -5.57
N ILE A 92 16.30 6.89 -4.42
CA ILE A 92 16.44 5.53 -3.92
C ILE A 92 16.00 5.51 -2.46
N LEU A 93 14.95 4.75 -2.15
CA LEU A 93 14.55 4.45 -0.78
C LEU A 93 15.26 3.18 -0.33
N LYS A 94 15.91 3.25 0.83
CA LYS A 94 16.60 2.13 1.47
C LYS A 94 15.98 1.82 2.82
N GLU A 95 15.76 0.54 3.09
CA GLU A 95 15.43 0.01 4.42
C GLU A 95 16.59 -0.87 4.90
N ASN A 96 17.15 -0.53 6.06
CA ASN A 96 18.31 -1.23 6.63
C ASN A 96 19.48 -1.38 5.63
N GLY A 97 19.70 -0.33 4.82
CA GLY A 97 20.76 -0.28 3.80
C GLY A 97 20.43 -0.99 2.49
N LYS A 98 19.35 -1.77 2.41
CA LYS A 98 18.89 -2.43 1.18
C LYS A 98 17.95 -1.52 0.41
N GLU A 99 18.14 -1.43 -0.90
CA GLU A 99 17.25 -0.66 -1.78
C GLU A 99 15.87 -1.34 -1.87
N VAL A 100 14.81 -0.61 -1.53
CA VAL A 100 13.43 -1.11 -1.55
C VAL A 100 12.57 -0.46 -2.62
N LYS A 101 12.84 0.80 -2.99
CA LYS A 101 12.18 1.50 -4.10
C LYS A 101 13.16 2.40 -4.82
N ARG A 102 12.93 2.60 -6.12
CA ARG A 102 13.71 3.50 -6.97
C ARG A 102 12.79 4.26 -7.91
N ALA A 103 13.00 5.57 -8.02
CA ALA A 103 12.31 6.43 -8.96
C ALA A 103 13.30 7.30 -9.74
N ALA A 104 12.87 7.76 -10.92
CA ALA A 104 13.63 8.69 -11.73
C ALA A 104 12.69 9.75 -12.30
N ALA A 105 13.07 11.03 -12.25
CA ALA A 105 12.43 12.14 -12.93
C ALA A 105 13.37 12.65 -14.02
N LYS A 106 12.90 12.66 -15.28
CA LYS A 106 13.68 13.14 -16.43
C LYS A 106 13.20 14.52 -16.83
N LEU A 107 14.14 15.41 -17.12
CA LEU A 107 13.89 16.74 -17.62
C LEU A 107 13.53 16.69 -19.13
N HIS A 108 12.56 17.50 -19.55
CA HIS A 108 12.31 17.73 -20.97
C HIS A 108 13.47 18.55 -21.58
N PRO A 109 13.85 18.34 -22.86
CA PRO A 109 14.94 19.10 -23.48
C PRO A 109 14.78 20.62 -23.43
N ASP A 110 13.54 21.10 -23.40
CA ASP A 110 13.21 22.53 -23.41
C ASP A 110 13.12 23.16 -22.01
N ASP A 111 13.15 22.35 -20.95
CA ASP A 111 13.03 22.82 -19.58
C ASP A 111 14.40 23.18 -19.00
N THR A 112 14.42 24.16 -18.10
CA THR A 112 15.60 24.44 -17.27
C THR A 112 15.62 23.50 -16.09
N TYR A 113 16.76 22.83 -15.87
CA TYR A 113 16.89 21.87 -14.78
C TYR A 113 16.76 22.55 -13.41
N ASN A 114 15.80 22.08 -12.60
CA ASN A 114 15.67 22.45 -11.19
C ASN A 114 15.74 21.20 -10.30
N PHE A 115 16.75 21.15 -9.42
CA PHE A 115 16.97 19.99 -8.53
C PHE A 115 15.86 19.86 -7.48
N GLU A 116 15.34 20.96 -6.96
CA GLU A 116 14.25 20.97 -5.98
C GLU A 116 12.97 20.41 -6.59
N THR A 117 12.61 20.84 -7.80
CA THR A 117 11.48 20.27 -8.56
C THR A 117 11.70 18.78 -8.81
N GLY A 118 12.92 18.38 -9.22
CA GLY A 118 13.28 16.98 -9.38
C GLY A 118 13.13 16.17 -8.10
N ALA A 119 13.53 16.71 -6.94
CA ALA A 119 13.42 16.06 -5.64
C ALA A 119 11.96 15.90 -5.19
N HIS A 120 11.12 16.91 -5.40
CA HIS A 120 9.67 16.83 -5.14
C HIS A 120 9.02 15.73 -6.00
N LEU A 121 9.31 15.69 -7.30
CA LEU A 121 8.82 14.64 -8.19
C LEU A 121 9.28 13.23 -7.75
N ILE A 122 10.47 13.12 -7.18
CA ILE A 122 10.97 11.86 -6.62
C ILE A 122 10.17 11.44 -5.38
N LEU A 123 9.87 12.37 -4.48
CA LEU A 123 9.02 12.09 -3.31
C LEU A 123 7.66 11.57 -3.74
N ASP A 124 7.00 12.28 -4.67
CA ASP A 124 5.70 11.89 -5.21
C ASP A 124 5.74 10.50 -5.85
N ARG A 125 6.81 10.14 -6.57
CA ARG A 125 6.91 8.85 -7.25
C ARG A 125 7.27 7.69 -6.31
N ILE A 126 8.04 7.94 -5.26
CA ILE A 126 8.44 6.90 -4.29
C ILE A 126 7.32 6.61 -3.30
N PHE A 127 6.63 7.66 -2.86
CA PHE A 127 5.63 7.63 -1.80
C PHE A 127 4.20 7.83 -2.29
N LYS A 128 3.96 8.01 -3.60
CA LYS A 128 2.63 7.68 -4.11
C LYS A 128 2.37 6.23 -3.73
N ASP A 129 1.37 6.06 -2.89
CA ASP A 129 0.68 4.80 -2.81
C ASP A 129 0.26 4.44 -4.23
N ASP A 130 0.33 3.15 -4.57
CA ASP A 130 -0.52 2.59 -5.63
C ASP A 130 -1.98 2.67 -5.13
N ALA A 131 -2.42 3.87 -4.71
CA ALA A 131 -3.79 4.22 -4.44
C ALA A 131 -4.49 3.96 -5.76
N ILE A 132 -5.12 2.79 -5.77
CA ILE A 132 -6.05 2.25 -6.74
C ILE A 132 -6.41 3.35 -7.73
N VAL A 133 -5.86 3.27 -8.95
CA VAL A 133 -6.57 3.89 -10.07
C VAL A 133 -7.87 3.11 -10.11
N GLU A 134 -8.91 3.62 -9.42
CA GLU A 134 -10.20 2.97 -9.42
C GLU A 134 -10.55 2.78 -10.89
N PRO A 135 -10.75 1.53 -11.36
CA PRO A 135 -10.98 1.30 -12.77
C PRO A 135 -12.17 2.15 -13.17
N LEU A 136 -11.98 2.97 -14.21
CA LEU A 136 -13.06 3.81 -14.71
C LEU A 136 -14.21 2.91 -15.17
N TYR A 137 -15.43 3.41 -14.99
CA TYR A 137 -16.62 2.63 -15.29
C TYR A 137 -16.68 2.28 -16.78
N ASN A 138 -16.86 0.99 -17.08
CA ASN A 138 -17.14 0.48 -18.41
C ASN A 138 -18.42 -0.35 -18.33
N GLY A 139 -19.42 -0.02 -19.15
CA GLY A 139 -20.74 -0.67 -19.05
C GLY A 139 -21.77 -0.05 -19.97
N LYS A 140 -22.95 -0.66 -20.04
CA LYS A 140 -24.06 -0.16 -20.86
C LYS A 140 -25.17 0.34 -19.96
N VAL A 141 -25.70 1.52 -20.27
CA VAL A 141 -26.82 2.11 -19.54
C VAL A 141 -27.94 2.49 -20.49
N VAL A 142 -29.18 2.45 -20.04
CA VAL A 142 -30.34 2.91 -20.78
C VAL A 142 -30.96 4.12 -20.08
N CYS A 143 -31.29 5.16 -20.85
CA CYS A 143 -32.01 6.33 -20.33
C CYS A 143 -33.50 5.99 -20.16
N LEU A 144 -34.05 6.15 -18.96
CA LEU A 144 -35.46 5.88 -18.65
C LEU A 144 -36.33 7.14 -18.75
N SER A 145 -35.78 8.29 -18.37
CA SER A 145 -36.47 9.59 -18.47
C SER A 145 -35.44 10.73 -18.51
N ASN A 146 -35.75 11.83 -19.18
CA ASN A 146 -34.86 12.99 -19.26
C ASN A 146 -35.58 14.35 -19.20
N THR A 147 -36.63 14.45 -18.40
CA THR A 147 -37.55 15.60 -18.32
C THR A 147 -36.88 16.99 -18.27
N ASN A 148 -35.64 17.09 -17.77
CA ASN A 148 -34.87 18.33 -17.65
C ASN A 148 -33.79 18.56 -18.74
N ASN A 149 -33.58 17.62 -19.67
CA ASN A 149 -32.52 17.69 -20.70
C ASN A 149 -32.91 16.91 -21.97
N ILE A 150 -34.11 17.20 -22.52
CA ILE A 150 -34.74 16.49 -23.65
C ILE A 150 -33.80 16.32 -24.85
N SER A 151 -32.93 17.30 -25.13
CA SER A 151 -32.01 17.27 -26.28
C SER A 151 -30.70 16.50 -26.07
N LYS A 152 -30.36 16.07 -24.85
CA LYS A 152 -29.07 15.41 -24.58
C LYS A 152 -29.11 13.89 -24.67
N TYR A 153 -30.25 13.29 -24.32
CA TYR A 153 -30.42 11.84 -24.22
C TYR A 153 -31.74 11.39 -24.84
N THR A 154 -31.78 10.19 -25.39
CA THR A 154 -32.99 9.60 -25.97
C THR A 154 -33.48 8.52 -25.01
N VAL A 155 -34.72 8.65 -24.54
CA VAL A 155 -35.36 7.64 -23.69
C VAL A 155 -35.41 6.30 -24.44
N GLY A 156 -34.99 5.22 -23.77
CA GLY A 156 -34.88 3.88 -24.33
C GLY A 156 -33.60 3.60 -25.12
N LYS A 157 -32.76 4.61 -25.39
CA LYS A 157 -31.46 4.41 -26.07
C LYS A 157 -30.42 3.88 -25.09
N ILE A 158 -29.62 2.92 -25.57
CA ILE A 158 -28.47 2.36 -24.85
C ILE A 158 -27.24 3.21 -25.13
N TYR A 159 -26.51 3.55 -24.08
CA TYR A 159 -25.23 4.26 -24.12
C TYR A 159 -24.15 3.40 -23.51
N GLU A 160 -23.01 3.31 -24.20
CA GLU A 160 -21.86 2.51 -23.78
C GLU A 160 -20.80 3.44 -23.16
N PHE A 161 -20.53 3.23 -21.87
CA PHE A 161 -19.43 3.85 -21.16
C PHE A 161 -18.12 3.13 -21.48
N LYS A 162 -17.11 3.90 -21.89
CA LYS A 162 -15.72 3.50 -22.04
C LYS A 162 -14.85 4.48 -21.26
N GLU A 163 -14.01 3.95 -20.37
CA GLU A 163 -13.16 4.77 -19.49
C GLU A 163 -13.94 5.89 -18.79
N GLY A 164 -15.11 5.54 -18.23
CA GLY A 164 -15.93 6.46 -17.42
C GLY A 164 -16.67 7.53 -18.23
N ARG A 165 -16.71 7.41 -19.57
CA ARG A 165 -17.42 8.35 -20.45
C ARG A 165 -18.18 7.66 -21.58
N PHE A 166 -19.19 8.33 -22.13
CA PHE A 166 -19.91 7.93 -23.34
C PHE A 166 -20.20 9.14 -24.24
N VAL A 167 -20.66 8.90 -25.46
CA VAL A 167 -21.05 9.97 -26.40
C VAL A 167 -22.57 10.16 -26.33
N CYS A 168 -23.02 11.37 -25.98
CA CYS A 168 -24.44 11.72 -25.94
C CYS A 168 -25.01 11.97 -27.34
N ASP A 169 -26.32 12.25 -27.45
CA ASP A 169 -26.97 12.42 -28.75
C ASP A 169 -26.47 13.63 -29.54
N GLY A 170 -25.98 14.65 -28.83
CA GLY A 170 -25.33 15.82 -29.44
C GLY A 170 -23.90 15.56 -29.95
N GLY A 171 -23.38 14.33 -29.83
CA GLY A 171 -22.03 13.96 -30.27
C GLY A 171 -20.92 14.36 -29.29
N HIS A 172 -21.25 14.87 -28.11
CA HIS A 172 -20.27 15.26 -27.10
C HIS A 172 -19.98 14.12 -26.12
N SER A 173 -18.72 14.03 -25.68
CA SER A 173 -18.34 13.13 -24.60
C SER A 173 -18.88 13.64 -23.27
N THR A 174 -19.52 12.76 -22.51
CA THR A 174 -20.11 13.01 -21.19
C THR A 174 -19.83 11.82 -20.28
N PRO A 175 -19.78 11.98 -18.95
CA PRO A 175 -19.66 13.24 -18.19
C PRO A 175 -18.33 13.99 -18.43
N ARG A 176 -18.28 15.25 -17.98
CA ARG A 176 -17.07 16.12 -18.03
C ARG A 176 -15.89 15.46 -17.30
N TYR A 177 -16.16 14.94 -16.11
CA TYR A 177 -15.24 14.13 -15.32
C TYR A 177 -15.59 12.66 -15.51
N ALA A 178 -14.60 11.82 -15.81
CA ALA A 178 -14.84 10.40 -16.01
C ALA A 178 -15.24 9.76 -14.67
N VAL A 179 -16.26 8.90 -14.70
CA VAL A 179 -16.81 8.26 -13.51
C VAL A 179 -16.21 6.88 -13.29
N HIS A 180 -16.18 6.44 -12.03
CA HIS A 180 -15.66 5.14 -11.61
C HIS A 180 -16.78 4.12 -11.38
N THR A 181 -18.02 4.56 -11.14
CA THR A 181 -19.18 3.67 -10.95
C THR A 181 -20.44 4.18 -11.65
N PHE A 182 -21.40 3.28 -11.88
CA PHE A 182 -22.74 3.66 -12.36
C PHE A 182 -23.47 4.57 -11.36
N ASP A 183 -23.32 4.34 -10.05
CA ASP A 183 -23.97 5.13 -9.02
C ASP A 183 -23.46 6.58 -9.00
N GLU A 184 -22.17 6.79 -9.24
CA GLU A 184 -21.58 8.13 -9.41
C GLU A 184 -22.20 8.87 -10.59
N TRP A 185 -22.35 8.18 -11.74
CA TRP A 185 -23.04 8.75 -12.90
C TRP A 185 -24.49 9.11 -12.57
N LYS A 186 -25.23 8.17 -11.98
CA LYS A 186 -26.64 8.34 -11.61
C LYS A 186 -26.84 9.54 -10.67
N ALA A 187 -25.93 9.75 -9.73
CA ALA A 187 -25.96 10.91 -8.82
C ALA A 187 -25.68 12.24 -9.54
N SER A 188 -24.83 12.22 -10.58
CA SER A 188 -24.46 13.43 -11.34
C SER A 188 -25.45 13.80 -12.46
N SER A 189 -26.22 12.82 -12.94
CA SER A 189 -27.10 12.98 -14.09
C SER A 189 -28.46 13.53 -13.68
N SER A 190 -29.02 14.40 -14.52
CA SER A 190 -30.38 14.95 -14.37
C SER A 190 -31.46 14.09 -15.03
N ALA A 191 -31.05 12.96 -15.63
CA ALA A 191 -31.90 11.95 -16.25
C ALA A 191 -31.94 10.69 -15.39
N GLU A 192 -32.96 9.86 -15.54
CA GLU A 192 -33.04 8.56 -14.90
C GLU A 192 -32.39 7.48 -15.78
N TRP A 193 -31.67 6.57 -15.13
CA TRP A 193 -30.85 5.55 -15.79
C TRP A 193 -31.05 4.18 -15.18
N LEU A 194 -30.91 3.15 -16.02
CA LEU A 194 -30.76 1.76 -15.62
C LEU A 194 -29.48 1.19 -16.21
N GLU A 195 -28.70 0.51 -15.39
CA GLU A 195 -27.53 -0.27 -15.82
C GLU A 195 -27.98 -1.61 -16.41
N ILE A 196 -27.42 -1.97 -17.56
CA ILE A 196 -27.62 -3.28 -18.18
C ILE A 196 -26.49 -4.17 -17.68
N LYS A 197 -26.85 -5.14 -16.83
CA LYS A 197 -25.93 -6.19 -16.38
C LYS A 197 -26.03 -7.35 -17.36
N GLU A 198 -24.92 -7.68 -18.03
CA GLU A 198 -24.78 -8.89 -18.85
C GLU A 198 -24.63 -10.13 -17.97
#